data_AF-A0A0C5G4M5-F1
#
_entry.id   AF-A0A0C5G4M5-F1
#
_cell.length_a   1.000
_cell.length_b   1.000
_cell.length_c   1.000
_cell.angle_alpha   90.00
_cell.angle_beta   90.00
_cell.angle_gamma   90.00
#
_symmetry.space_group_name_H-M   'P 1'
#
loop_
_entity.id
_entity.type
_entity.pdbx_description
1 polymer ?
#
loop_
_entity_poly.entity_id
_entity_poly.type
_entity_poly.pdbx_seq_one_letter_code
_entity_poly.pdbx_strand_id
1 'polypeptide(L)'
;MPANRPATGEPRLTVTRPPRRHLRRALAAALPVPVIGLVLLVTSGNLLLPVRQVVTIEAKMASKRDFFQDPEVERLLMKHGFRVHITSMGSREIAKQDYGGYDVVFPSGQPAADLISRERARANRPVLLYRPFVSPIVLATYRGYADVLAAEGVAKRLPDSGGPPMYYTLDMRKFLDLARGKRKGVQRDPEDGYRWDEIDDNDHVRNGNKILAQTSDICEANSAGTYLGLVAFVEHGNDAPDSEAEAEQLARKIKPLLVEQGLPSSERADTYLSPDGQGIAPISVIYEHQFLAHQLRHKAQKGETDDERVLLYPSTRFVTEPQLVALTGDGARLGELVSEDPELQHRAMELGFRARGASTATSSDELTRFLTERKIPVPTTSSDDTRAVLPSLPLLEKMIEIVGDCPDRTGSP
;
A
#
# COMPACT_ATOMS: atom_id res chain seq x y z
N MET A 1 -15.55 79.49 5.78
CA MET A 1 -14.07 79.70 5.85
C MET A 1 -13.54 78.66 6.82
N PRO A 2 -12.65 77.73 6.42
CA PRO A 2 -11.25 77.98 6.01
C PRO A 2 -10.95 77.44 4.60
N ALA A 3 -10.11 78.06 3.77
CA ALA A 3 -8.63 78.18 3.76
C ALA A 3 -7.96 77.08 2.91
N ASN A 4 -7.53 77.50 1.71
CA ASN A 4 -6.65 76.78 0.79
C ASN A 4 -5.35 76.36 1.50
N ARG A 5 -5.01 75.07 1.43
CA ARG A 5 -3.66 74.57 1.71
C ARG A 5 -2.91 74.35 0.38
N PRO A 6 -1.61 74.69 0.31
CA PRO A 6 -0.82 74.62 -0.92
C PRO A 6 -0.41 73.17 -1.25
N ALA A 7 -0.32 72.86 -2.55
CA ALA A 7 0.19 71.60 -3.07
C ALA A 7 1.69 71.47 -2.74
N THR A 8 2.04 70.46 -1.95
CA THR A 8 3.44 70.05 -1.71
C THR A 8 3.99 69.37 -2.96
N GLY A 9 5.06 69.92 -3.52
CA GLY A 9 5.76 69.36 -4.68
C GLY A 9 6.41 68.00 -4.38
N GLU A 10 6.42 67.12 -5.38
CA GLU A 10 7.02 65.79 -5.31
C GLU A 10 8.53 65.83 -5.01
N PRO A 11 9.05 64.91 -4.18
CA PRO A 11 10.47 64.78 -3.94
C PRO A 11 11.18 64.18 -5.16
N ARG A 12 12.18 64.89 -5.70
CA ARG A 12 13.04 64.37 -6.76
C ARG A 12 14.07 63.38 -6.19
N LEU A 13 13.95 62.11 -6.59
CA LEU A 13 14.97 61.08 -6.37
C LEU A 13 16.29 61.49 -7.03
N THR A 14 17.31 61.73 -6.21
CA THR A 14 18.68 61.98 -6.70
C THR A 14 19.47 60.68 -6.58
N VAL A 15 19.74 60.01 -7.70
CA VAL A 15 20.56 58.79 -7.73
C VAL A 15 22.03 59.18 -7.63
N THR A 16 22.65 58.99 -6.47
CA THR A 16 24.09 59.07 -6.29
C THR A 16 24.75 57.85 -6.94
N ARG A 17 25.47 58.06 -8.05
CA ARG A 17 26.27 56.98 -8.67
C ARG A 17 27.48 56.67 -7.78
N PRO A 18 27.72 55.41 -7.39
CA PRO A 18 28.89 55.06 -6.60
C PRO A 18 30.17 55.26 -7.42
N PRO A 19 31.29 55.67 -6.79
CA PRO A 19 32.53 55.90 -7.52
C PRO A 19 33.05 54.59 -8.13
N ARG A 20 33.34 54.61 -9.44
CA ARG A 20 33.77 53.48 -10.30
C ARG A 20 34.97 52.67 -9.79
N ARG A 21 35.66 53.10 -8.72
CA ARG A 21 36.85 52.46 -8.17
C ARG A 21 36.55 51.23 -7.29
N HIS A 22 35.37 51.14 -6.66
CA HIS A 22 35.00 50.00 -5.81
C HIS A 22 34.52 48.77 -6.58
N LEU A 23 33.89 48.97 -7.76
CA LEU A 23 33.42 47.86 -8.60
C LEU A 23 34.57 47.01 -9.13
N ARG A 24 35.71 47.64 -9.48
CA ARG A 24 36.89 46.92 -10.00
C ARG A 24 37.59 46.05 -8.96
N ARG A 25 37.51 46.41 -7.66
CA ARG A 25 38.09 45.60 -6.58
C ARG A 25 37.20 44.42 -6.18
N ALA A 26 35.87 44.60 -6.21
CA ALA A 26 34.91 43.53 -5.93
C ALA A 26 34.94 42.42 -7.02
N LEU A 27 35.06 42.79 -8.30
CA LEU A 27 35.21 41.81 -9.38
C LEU A 27 36.54 41.03 -9.32
N ALA A 28 37.64 41.67 -8.89
CA ALA A 28 38.92 40.99 -8.72
C ALA A 28 38.92 39.99 -7.55
N ALA A 29 38.10 40.22 -6.52
CA ALA A 29 37.97 39.33 -5.37
C ALA A 29 37.00 38.15 -5.58
N ALA A 30 36.16 38.19 -6.63
CA ALA A 30 35.19 37.13 -6.96
C ALA A 30 35.72 36.08 -7.98
N LEU A 31 36.86 36.36 -8.62
CA LEU A 31 37.54 35.45 -9.55
C LEU A 31 38.08 34.12 -8.97
N PRO A 32 38.46 33.99 -7.68
CA PRO A 32 38.98 32.71 -7.19
C PRO A 32 37.90 31.64 -7.04
N VAL A 33 36.62 31.99 -6.86
CA VAL A 33 35.53 31.02 -6.65
C VAL A 33 35.33 30.08 -7.87
N PRO A 34 35.15 30.58 -9.11
CA PRO A 34 35.01 29.69 -10.27
C PRO A 34 36.29 28.93 -10.59
N VAL A 35 37.47 29.52 -10.32
CA VAL A 35 38.77 28.83 -10.53
C VAL A 35 38.94 27.69 -9.53
N ILE A 36 38.61 27.90 -8.25
CA ILE A 36 38.61 26.85 -7.23
C ILE A 36 37.60 25.75 -7.58
N GLY A 37 36.39 26.12 -8.01
CA GLY A 37 35.39 25.15 -8.48
C GLY A 37 35.88 24.30 -9.66
N LEU A 38 36.53 24.95 -10.64
CA LEU A 38 37.12 24.27 -11.80
C LEU A 38 38.28 23.35 -11.39
N VAL A 39 39.20 23.82 -10.54
CA VAL A 39 40.31 23.02 -10.02
C VAL A 39 39.77 21.81 -9.27
N LEU A 40 38.76 21.98 -8.41
CA LEU A 40 38.10 20.87 -7.71
C LEU A 40 37.48 19.87 -8.67
N LEU A 41 36.79 20.32 -9.72
CA LEU A 41 36.22 19.45 -10.77
C LEU A 41 37.30 18.69 -11.55
N VAL A 42 38.44 19.34 -11.85
CA VAL A 42 39.59 18.71 -12.53
C VAL A 42 40.25 17.68 -11.61
N THR A 43 40.58 18.05 -10.37
CA THR A 43 41.32 17.18 -9.43
C THR A 43 40.47 16.01 -8.96
N SER A 44 39.14 16.16 -8.91
CA SER A 44 38.21 15.08 -8.56
C SER A 44 37.83 14.19 -9.75
N GLY A 45 38.32 14.48 -10.97
CA GLY A 45 37.98 13.73 -12.18
C GLY A 45 36.54 13.95 -12.67
N ASN A 46 35.80 14.89 -12.06
CA ASN A 46 34.40 15.16 -12.35
C ASN A 46 34.19 16.12 -13.54
N LEU A 47 35.25 16.77 -14.04
CA LEU A 47 35.18 17.73 -15.16
C LEU A 47 34.65 17.11 -16.46
N LEU A 48 34.95 15.83 -16.69
CA LEU A 48 34.61 15.09 -17.92
C LEU A 48 33.55 14.01 -17.68
N LEU A 49 32.92 13.97 -16.51
CA LEU A 49 31.80 13.06 -16.32
C LEU A 49 30.70 13.45 -17.31
N PRO A 50 30.21 12.50 -18.14
CA PRO A 50 29.05 12.77 -18.95
C PRO A 50 27.93 13.19 -17.99
N VAL A 51 27.28 14.33 -18.26
CA VAL A 51 26.06 14.70 -17.56
C VAL A 51 25.09 13.55 -17.81
N ARG A 52 24.98 12.62 -16.86
CA ARG A 52 24.06 11.50 -16.96
C ARG A 52 22.68 12.13 -17.02
N GLN A 53 22.03 12.04 -18.18
CA GLN A 53 20.66 12.50 -18.33
C GLN A 53 19.81 11.69 -17.36
N VAL A 54 19.23 12.38 -16.38
CA VAL A 54 18.26 11.78 -15.47
C VAL A 54 16.95 11.68 -16.24
N VAL A 55 16.45 10.46 -16.39
CA VAL A 55 15.15 10.18 -16.99
C VAL A 55 14.09 10.30 -15.90
N THR A 56 13.14 11.20 -16.08
CA THR A 56 11.95 11.26 -15.23
C THR A 56 10.93 10.26 -15.75
N ILE A 57 10.56 9.30 -14.91
CA ILE A 57 9.46 8.36 -15.13
C ILE A 57 8.20 8.96 -14.55
N GLU A 58 7.20 9.20 -15.39
CA GLU A 58 5.86 9.58 -14.93
C GLU A 58 5.09 8.31 -14.57
N ALA A 59 4.67 8.18 -13.31
CA ALA A 59 4.01 6.97 -12.81
C ALA A 59 2.68 7.25 -12.10
N LYS A 60 1.65 6.43 -12.37
CA LYS A 60 0.48 6.31 -11.47
C LYS A 60 0.65 5.12 -10.55
N MET A 61 0.57 5.31 -9.24
CA MET A 61 0.79 4.23 -8.29
C MET A 61 -0.25 4.23 -7.18
N ALA A 62 -0.64 3.03 -6.77
CA ALA A 62 -1.47 2.81 -5.59
C ALA A 62 -0.59 2.50 -4.36
N SER A 63 -1.05 1.64 -3.44
CA SER A 63 -0.38 1.34 -2.17
C SER A 63 1.01 0.68 -2.27
N LYS A 64 1.55 0.43 -3.48
CA LYS A 64 2.95 0.01 -3.67
C LYS A 64 3.90 1.19 -3.90
N ARG A 65 3.37 2.42 -3.90
CA ARG A 65 4.16 3.67 -3.89
C ARG A 65 5.10 3.74 -2.69
N ASP A 66 4.77 3.08 -1.57
CA ASP A 66 5.57 3.03 -0.34
C ASP A 66 7.03 2.61 -0.62
N PHE A 67 7.25 1.73 -1.60
CA PHE A 67 8.58 1.37 -2.06
C PHE A 67 9.30 2.53 -2.75
N PHE A 68 8.65 3.20 -3.70
CA PHE A 68 9.26 4.26 -4.50
C PHE A 68 9.41 5.59 -3.75
N GLN A 69 8.64 5.79 -2.67
CA GLN A 69 8.74 6.95 -1.77
C GLN A 69 9.77 6.75 -0.66
N ASP A 70 10.39 5.58 -0.56
CA ASP A 70 11.47 5.36 0.37
C ASP A 70 12.73 6.13 -0.06
N PRO A 71 13.33 6.95 0.81
CA PRO A 71 14.48 7.79 0.44
C PRO A 71 15.69 7.02 -0.09
N GLU A 72 15.90 5.78 0.39
CA GLU A 72 17.00 4.94 -0.08
C GLU A 72 16.70 4.36 -1.47
N VAL A 73 15.45 3.98 -1.74
CA VAL A 73 15.01 3.61 -3.09
C VAL A 73 15.16 4.77 -4.06
N GLU A 74 14.75 5.99 -3.70
CA GLU A 74 14.96 7.18 -4.54
C GLU A 74 16.45 7.40 -4.85
N ARG A 75 17.32 7.24 -3.85
CA ARG A 75 18.77 7.35 -4.01
C ARG A 75 19.32 6.28 -4.96
N LEU A 76 18.87 5.04 -4.82
CA LEU A 76 19.25 3.92 -5.68
C LEU A 76 18.77 4.17 -7.13
N LEU A 77 17.51 4.54 -7.34
CA LEU A 77 17.00 4.87 -8.68
C LEU A 77 17.80 6.01 -9.34
N MET A 78 18.14 7.06 -8.57
CA MET A 78 18.97 8.16 -9.05
C MET A 78 20.40 7.71 -9.44
N LYS A 79 21.00 6.73 -8.75
CA LYS A 79 22.28 6.11 -9.13
C LYS A 79 22.21 5.46 -10.52
N HIS A 80 21.05 4.90 -10.86
CA HIS A 80 20.74 4.34 -12.18
C HIS A 80 20.22 5.37 -13.19
N GLY A 81 20.19 6.65 -12.84
CA GLY A 81 19.76 7.73 -13.73
C GLY A 81 18.24 7.88 -13.88
N PHE A 82 17.46 7.32 -12.95
CA PHE A 82 16.00 7.47 -12.92
C PHE A 82 15.55 8.38 -11.78
N ARG A 83 14.54 9.18 -12.07
CA ARG A 83 13.69 9.85 -11.07
C ARG A 83 12.26 9.41 -11.32
N VAL A 84 11.52 9.05 -10.28
CA VAL A 84 10.11 8.65 -10.42
C VAL A 84 9.24 9.76 -9.88
N HIS A 85 8.34 10.29 -10.71
CA HIS A 85 7.30 11.21 -10.29
C HIS A 85 5.99 10.43 -10.15
N ILE A 86 5.40 10.46 -8.96
CA ILE A 86 4.28 9.60 -8.60
C ILE A 86 2.99 10.42 -8.48
N THR A 87 2.02 10.11 -9.34
CA THR A 87 0.62 10.45 -9.15
C THR A 87 -0.05 9.35 -8.34
N SER A 88 -0.37 9.65 -7.08
CA SER A 88 -1.05 8.70 -6.20
C SER A 88 -2.52 8.53 -6.56
N MET A 89 -2.99 7.28 -6.61
CA MET A 89 -4.37 6.98 -7.00
C MET A 89 -4.82 5.60 -6.49
N GLY A 90 -6.12 5.39 -6.33
CA GLY A 90 -6.68 4.08 -6.02
C GLY A 90 -6.33 3.05 -7.09
N SER A 91 -6.04 1.81 -6.68
CA SER A 91 -5.61 0.75 -7.60
C SER A 91 -6.60 0.50 -8.75
N ARG A 92 -7.89 0.61 -8.49
CA ARG A 92 -8.96 0.39 -9.47
C ARG A 92 -9.22 1.65 -10.29
N GLU A 93 -9.09 2.82 -9.69
CA GLU A 93 -9.16 4.09 -10.41
C GLU A 93 -8.10 4.20 -11.50
N ILE A 94 -6.87 3.71 -11.24
CA ILE A 94 -5.80 3.64 -12.25
C ILE A 94 -6.28 2.90 -13.51
N ALA A 95 -7.07 1.83 -13.34
CA ALA A 95 -7.60 1.04 -14.45
C ALA A 95 -8.84 1.65 -15.12
N LYS A 96 -9.46 2.66 -14.51
CA LYS A 96 -10.65 3.37 -15.02
C LYS A 96 -10.34 4.72 -15.65
N GLN A 97 -9.18 5.30 -15.36
CA GLN A 97 -8.76 6.61 -15.88
C GLN A 97 -7.80 6.51 -17.07
N ASP A 98 -7.70 7.59 -17.84
CA ASP A 98 -6.66 7.70 -18.87
C ASP A 98 -5.26 7.73 -18.24
N TYR A 99 -4.33 6.98 -18.82
CA TYR A 99 -2.93 6.91 -18.44
C TYR A 99 -2.01 7.30 -19.60
N GLY A 100 -2.52 8.06 -20.57
CA GLY A 100 -1.72 8.77 -21.57
C GLY A 100 -0.70 9.70 -20.92
N GLY A 101 0.54 9.70 -21.44
CA GLY A 101 1.64 10.50 -20.89
C GLY A 101 2.37 9.90 -19.70
N TYR A 102 1.93 8.74 -19.20
CA TYR A 102 2.64 7.99 -18.15
C TYR A 102 3.51 6.88 -18.75
N ASP A 103 4.65 6.64 -18.12
CA ASP A 103 5.59 5.57 -18.47
C ASP A 103 5.25 4.26 -17.78
N VAL A 104 4.73 4.34 -16.55
CA VAL A 104 4.42 3.20 -15.70
C VAL A 104 3.09 3.42 -14.99
N VAL A 105 2.32 2.35 -14.83
CA VAL A 105 1.24 2.30 -13.84
C VAL A 105 1.44 1.11 -12.93
N PHE A 106 1.28 1.32 -11.63
CA PHE A 106 1.50 0.29 -10.61
C PHE A 106 0.29 0.16 -9.67
N PRO A 107 -0.76 -0.55 -10.12
CA PRO A 107 -1.86 -0.95 -9.25
C PRO A 107 -1.38 -1.91 -8.15
N SER A 108 -2.11 -1.96 -7.05
CA SER A 108 -1.74 -2.77 -5.87
C SER A 108 -2.08 -4.25 -5.97
N GLY A 109 -2.70 -4.69 -7.07
CA GLY A 109 -3.00 -6.09 -7.32
C GLY A 109 -3.31 -6.40 -8.77
N GLN A 110 -3.30 -7.69 -9.08
CA GLN A 110 -3.47 -8.22 -10.43
C GLN A 110 -4.77 -7.80 -11.14
N PRO A 111 -5.96 -7.74 -10.51
CA PRO A 111 -7.20 -7.44 -11.24
C PRO A 111 -7.14 -6.14 -12.05
N ALA A 112 -6.62 -5.06 -11.44
CA ALA A 112 -6.48 -3.77 -12.12
C ALA A 112 -5.40 -3.80 -13.22
N ALA A 113 -4.28 -4.50 -13.00
CA ALA A 113 -3.26 -4.67 -14.03
C ALA A 113 -3.78 -5.46 -15.23
N ASP A 114 -4.56 -6.52 -14.99
CA ASP A 114 -5.18 -7.34 -16.03
C ASP A 114 -6.20 -6.53 -16.83
N LEU A 115 -6.98 -5.64 -16.18
CA LEU A 115 -7.87 -4.71 -16.88
C LEU A 115 -7.10 -3.82 -17.85
N ILE A 116 -6.02 -3.18 -17.38
CA ILE A 116 -5.18 -2.29 -18.18
C ILE A 116 -4.52 -3.05 -19.33
N SER A 117 -3.92 -4.21 -19.04
CA SER A 117 -3.25 -5.04 -20.05
C SER A 117 -4.21 -5.52 -21.14
N ARG A 118 -5.42 -5.94 -20.78
CA ARG A 118 -6.46 -6.37 -21.74
C ARG A 118 -6.95 -5.22 -22.61
N GLU A 119 -7.19 -4.06 -22.01
CA GLU A 119 -7.59 -2.84 -22.73
C GLU A 119 -6.53 -2.43 -23.76
N ARG A 120 -5.26 -2.40 -23.33
CA ARG A 120 -4.11 -2.10 -24.19
C ARG A 120 -3.90 -3.10 -25.31
N ALA A 121 -4.07 -4.40 -25.03
CA ALA A 121 -3.99 -5.43 -26.05
C ALA A 121 -5.09 -5.27 -27.12
N ARG A 122 -6.34 -4.97 -26.73
CA ARG A 122 -7.43 -4.68 -27.68
C ARG A 122 -7.15 -3.45 -28.55
N ALA A 123 -6.40 -2.48 -28.03
CA ALA A 123 -5.97 -1.30 -28.77
C ALA A 123 -4.67 -1.52 -29.59
N ASN A 124 -4.20 -2.77 -29.76
CA ASN A 124 -2.94 -3.11 -30.43
C ASN A 124 -1.69 -2.40 -29.85
N ARG A 125 -1.67 -2.18 -28.53
CA ARG A 125 -0.56 -1.54 -27.81
C ARG A 125 -0.18 -2.36 -26.56
N PRO A 126 0.25 -3.63 -26.71
CA PRO A 126 0.55 -4.49 -25.56
C PRO A 126 1.60 -3.86 -24.62
N VAL A 127 1.57 -4.30 -23.37
CA VAL A 127 2.40 -3.78 -22.27
C VAL A 127 3.26 -4.88 -21.69
N LEU A 128 4.38 -4.52 -21.08
CA LEU A 128 5.19 -5.45 -20.30
C LEU A 128 4.74 -5.42 -18.83
N LEU A 129 4.69 -6.59 -18.21
CA LEU A 129 4.24 -6.77 -16.82
C LEU A 129 5.41 -7.27 -15.97
N TYR A 130 5.72 -6.54 -14.91
CA TYR A 130 6.76 -6.89 -13.95
C TYR A 130 6.14 -7.16 -12.58
N ARG A 131 6.70 -8.13 -11.84
CA ARG A 131 6.23 -8.53 -10.51
C ARG A 131 7.39 -8.46 -9.51
N PRO A 132 7.88 -7.26 -9.17
CA PRO A 132 9.13 -7.10 -8.44
C PRO A 132 9.05 -7.64 -7.00
N PHE A 133 7.86 -7.64 -6.41
CA PHE A 133 7.64 -8.12 -5.05
C PHE A 133 6.20 -8.58 -4.81
N VAL A 134 6.03 -9.37 -3.76
CA VAL A 134 4.74 -9.85 -3.26
C VAL A 134 4.51 -9.29 -1.86
N SER A 135 3.25 -8.97 -1.56
CA SER A 135 2.82 -8.67 -0.20
C SER A 135 1.36 -9.10 -0.08
N PRO A 136 1.06 -10.20 0.62
CA PRO A 136 -0.29 -10.68 0.88
C PRO A 136 -1.15 -9.64 1.59
N ILE A 137 -2.47 -9.80 1.46
CA ILE A 137 -3.45 -9.09 2.29
C ILE A 137 -3.66 -9.89 3.58
N VAL A 138 -3.71 -9.16 4.68
CA VAL A 138 -3.87 -9.68 6.04
C VAL A 138 -4.91 -8.85 6.79
N LEU A 139 -5.47 -9.42 7.86
CA LEU A 139 -6.31 -8.69 8.79
C LEU A 139 -5.42 -8.29 9.97
N ALA A 140 -5.08 -7.01 10.05
CA ALA A 140 -4.28 -6.47 11.13
C ALA A 140 -5.17 -6.09 12.32
N THR A 141 -4.74 -6.44 13.52
CA THR A 141 -5.48 -6.19 14.76
C THR A 141 -4.52 -5.94 15.92
N TYR A 142 -5.07 -5.84 17.12
CA TYR A 142 -4.33 -5.65 18.36
C TYR A 142 -4.42 -6.90 19.21
N ARG A 143 -3.41 -7.13 20.05
CA ARG A 143 -3.26 -8.36 20.84
C ARG A 143 -4.53 -8.69 21.63
N GLY A 144 -5.13 -7.71 22.31
CA GLY A 144 -6.39 -7.92 23.04
C GLY A 144 -7.51 -8.50 22.18
N TYR A 145 -7.76 -7.94 20.99
CA TYR A 145 -8.77 -8.47 20.06
C TYR A 145 -8.41 -9.85 19.51
N ALA A 146 -7.12 -10.10 19.20
CA ALA A 146 -6.66 -11.40 18.75
C ALA A 146 -6.82 -12.47 19.83
N ASP A 147 -6.59 -12.14 21.10
CA ASP A 147 -6.78 -13.04 22.22
C ASP A 147 -8.26 -13.32 22.51
N VAL A 148 -9.15 -12.34 22.34
CA VAL A 148 -10.62 -12.57 22.35
C VAL A 148 -11.02 -13.56 21.25
N LEU A 149 -10.57 -13.35 20.01
CA LEU A 149 -10.86 -14.28 18.91
C LEU A 149 -10.25 -15.68 19.16
N ALA A 150 -9.09 -15.74 19.81
CA ALA A 150 -8.46 -17.02 20.16
C ALA A 150 -9.25 -17.76 21.25
N ALA A 151 -9.75 -17.06 22.26
CA ALA A 151 -10.61 -17.62 23.31
C ALA A 151 -11.93 -18.14 22.73
N GLU A 152 -12.47 -17.48 21.70
CA GLU A 152 -13.66 -17.95 20.95
C GLU A 152 -13.35 -19.07 19.95
N GLY A 153 -12.10 -19.50 19.82
CA GLY A 153 -11.68 -20.54 18.86
C GLY A 153 -11.84 -20.12 17.40
N VAL A 154 -11.90 -18.81 17.15
CA VAL A 154 -11.98 -18.16 15.83
C VAL A 154 -10.57 -17.88 15.29
N ALA A 155 -9.62 -17.60 16.18
CA ALA A 155 -8.20 -17.47 15.84
C ALA A 155 -7.35 -18.57 16.52
N LYS A 156 -6.26 -18.96 15.87
CA LYS A 156 -5.26 -19.89 16.42
C LYS A 156 -3.89 -19.24 16.36
N ARG A 157 -3.21 -19.15 17.50
CA ARG A 157 -1.82 -18.68 17.58
C ARG A 157 -0.94 -19.53 16.67
N LEU A 158 -0.15 -18.87 15.82
CA LEU A 158 0.90 -19.55 15.06
C LEU A 158 2.11 -19.79 15.99
N PRO A 159 2.83 -20.91 15.83
CA PRO A 159 4.00 -21.19 16.65
C PRO A 159 5.02 -20.05 16.55
N ASP A 160 5.46 -19.54 17.68
CA ASP A 160 6.48 -18.50 17.75
C ASP A 160 7.75 -19.03 18.45
N SER A 161 8.87 -18.36 18.20
CA SER A 161 10.22 -18.73 18.60
C SER A 161 10.55 -18.39 20.08
N GLY A 162 9.52 -18.20 20.93
CA GLY A 162 9.70 -17.96 22.37
C GLY A 162 9.21 -16.61 22.92
N GLY A 163 8.33 -15.89 22.21
CA GLY A 163 7.69 -14.63 22.65
C GLY A 163 6.16 -14.63 22.57
N PRO A 164 5.49 -13.51 22.92
CA PRO A 164 4.05 -13.35 22.72
C PRO A 164 3.69 -13.51 21.24
N PRO A 165 2.65 -14.28 20.88
CA PRO A 165 2.34 -14.58 19.49
C PRO A 165 2.08 -13.31 18.68
N MET A 166 2.86 -13.09 17.63
CA MET A 166 2.67 -11.96 16.69
C MET A 166 1.70 -12.29 15.55
N TYR A 167 1.51 -13.58 15.29
CA TYR A 167 0.77 -14.07 14.15
C TYR A 167 -0.26 -15.13 14.57
N TYR A 168 -1.42 -15.06 13.94
CA TYR A 168 -2.53 -15.96 14.18
C TYR A 168 -3.08 -16.44 12.84
N THR A 169 -3.57 -17.68 12.79
CA THR A 169 -4.47 -18.11 11.72
C THR A 169 -5.90 -17.77 12.12
N LEU A 170 -6.67 -17.19 11.20
CA LEU A 170 -8.06 -16.82 11.39
C LEU A 170 -8.97 -17.79 10.63
N ASP A 171 -9.88 -18.44 11.34
CA ASP A 171 -10.97 -19.17 10.72
C ASP A 171 -11.99 -18.16 10.15
N MET A 172 -11.87 -17.90 8.84
CA MET A 172 -12.73 -16.94 8.17
C MET A 172 -14.21 -17.28 8.26
N ARG A 173 -14.58 -18.57 8.27
CA ARG A 173 -15.97 -19.00 8.40
C ARG A 173 -16.51 -18.60 9.78
N LYS A 174 -15.80 -18.93 10.85
CA LYS A 174 -16.21 -18.54 12.22
C LYS A 174 -16.21 -17.03 12.43
N PHE A 175 -15.26 -16.32 11.83
CA PHE A 175 -15.21 -14.86 11.90
C PHE A 175 -16.45 -14.22 11.25
N LEU A 176 -16.82 -14.66 10.05
CA LEU A 176 -18.03 -14.17 9.36
C LEU A 176 -19.31 -14.62 10.07
N ASP A 177 -19.32 -15.80 10.69
CA ASP A 177 -20.42 -16.25 11.53
C ASP A 177 -20.66 -15.27 12.69
N LEU A 178 -19.61 -14.80 13.39
CA LEU A 178 -19.76 -13.77 14.43
C LEU A 178 -20.36 -12.47 13.88
N ALA A 179 -19.86 -12.01 12.73
CA ALA A 179 -20.38 -10.83 12.05
C ALA A 179 -21.85 -10.97 11.62
N ARG A 180 -22.34 -12.20 11.44
CA ARG A 180 -23.75 -12.54 11.12
C ARG A 180 -24.56 -13.00 12.34
N GLY A 181 -24.11 -12.71 13.55
CA GLY A 181 -24.87 -13.05 14.75
C GLY A 181 -24.93 -14.55 15.05
N LYS A 182 -24.00 -15.34 14.50
CA LYS A 182 -23.87 -16.78 14.75
C LYS A 182 -22.67 -17.07 15.65
N ARG A 183 -22.92 -17.66 16.82
CA ARG A 183 -21.89 -18.03 17.81
C ARG A 183 -22.28 -19.33 18.49
N LYS A 184 -21.35 -20.28 18.59
CA LYS A 184 -21.52 -21.55 19.34
C LYS A 184 -22.84 -22.29 19.02
N GLY A 185 -23.27 -22.26 17.75
CA GLY A 185 -24.50 -22.91 17.28
C GLY A 185 -25.79 -22.10 17.45
N VAL A 186 -25.74 -20.93 18.08
CA VAL A 186 -26.87 -20.00 18.25
C VAL A 186 -26.83 -18.96 17.13
N GLN A 187 -27.95 -18.80 16.42
CA GLN A 187 -28.15 -17.80 15.38
C GLN A 187 -29.07 -16.69 15.91
N ARG A 188 -28.59 -15.45 15.89
CA ARG A 188 -29.39 -14.23 16.08
C ARG A 188 -29.91 -13.71 14.74
N ASP A 189 -30.49 -12.52 14.72
CA ASP A 189 -30.74 -11.82 13.48
C ASP A 189 -29.41 -11.67 12.69
N PRO A 190 -29.33 -12.11 11.41
CA PRO A 190 -28.14 -11.95 10.59
C PRO A 190 -27.68 -10.50 10.39
N GLU A 191 -28.56 -9.52 10.60
CA GLU A 191 -28.24 -8.09 10.58
C GLU A 191 -27.70 -7.58 11.94
N ASP A 192 -27.85 -8.37 13.01
CA ASP A 192 -27.38 -8.09 14.37
C ASP A 192 -26.15 -8.95 14.73
N GLY A 193 -25.03 -8.63 14.06
CA GLY A 193 -23.72 -9.22 14.35
C GLY A 193 -23.25 -8.99 15.79
N TYR A 194 -22.46 -9.93 16.31
CA TYR A 194 -21.89 -9.81 17.65
C TYR A 194 -20.94 -8.61 17.76
N ARG A 195 -20.88 -8.03 18.95
CA ARG A 195 -19.95 -6.96 19.35
C ARG A 195 -18.81 -7.52 20.18
N TRP A 196 -17.73 -6.76 20.29
CA TRP A 196 -16.53 -7.19 21.01
C TRP A 196 -16.78 -7.44 22.51
N ASP A 197 -17.48 -6.52 23.18
CA ASP A 197 -17.87 -6.64 24.60
C ASP A 197 -18.85 -7.79 24.89
N GLU A 198 -19.57 -8.31 23.89
CA GLU A 198 -20.47 -9.45 24.05
C GLU A 198 -19.78 -10.82 24.01
N ILE A 199 -18.54 -10.87 23.49
CA ILE A 199 -17.79 -12.12 23.31
C ILE A 199 -16.52 -12.18 24.17
N ASP A 200 -16.15 -11.07 24.81
CA ASP A 200 -14.96 -10.97 25.64
C ASP A 200 -15.27 -11.28 27.11
N ASP A 201 -15.24 -12.56 27.46
CA ASP A 201 -15.52 -13.01 28.83
C ASP A 201 -14.45 -12.59 29.86
N ASN A 202 -13.33 -11.99 29.43
CA ASN A 202 -12.16 -11.71 30.27
C ASN A 202 -11.73 -10.23 30.26
N ASP A 203 -12.56 -9.32 29.75
CA ASP A 203 -12.31 -7.86 29.71
C ASP A 203 -10.97 -7.45 29.07
N HIS A 204 -10.51 -8.19 28.05
CA HIS A 204 -9.33 -7.81 27.26
C HIS A 204 -9.52 -6.49 26.51
N VAL A 205 -10.74 -6.20 26.05
CA VAL A 205 -11.08 -5.01 25.26
C VAL A 205 -12.38 -4.38 25.72
N ARG A 206 -12.44 -3.04 25.71
CA ARG A 206 -13.65 -2.27 26.00
C ARG A 206 -14.17 -1.64 24.72
N ASN A 207 -14.92 -2.40 23.94
CA ASN A 207 -15.39 -1.96 22.64
C ASN A 207 -16.81 -2.50 22.35
N GLY A 208 -17.77 -1.59 22.16
CA GLY A 208 -19.16 -1.94 21.82
C GLY A 208 -19.44 -2.01 20.31
N ASN A 209 -18.42 -1.92 19.45
CA ASN A 209 -18.58 -2.00 18.00
C ASN A 209 -18.80 -3.44 17.55
N LYS A 210 -19.53 -3.60 16.43
CA LYS A 210 -19.71 -4.89 15.76
C LYS A 210 -18.34 -5.47 15.35
N ILE A 211 -18.23 -6.79 15.38
CA ILE A 211 -17.05 -7.52 14.94
C ILE A 211 -17.06 -7.54 13.41
N LEU A 212 -16.31 -6.62 12.81
CA LEU A 212 -16.15 -6.48 11.38
C LEU A 212 -14.67 -6.18 11.06
N ALA A 213 -14.22 -6.64 9.90
CA ALA A 213 -12.93 -6.19 9.36
C ALA A 213 -13.17 -4.98 8.48
N GLN A 214 -12.45 -3.89 8.75
CA GLN A 214 -12.65 -2.66 8.02
C GLN A 214 -11.71 -2.56 6.82
N THR A 215 -12.25 -2.13 5.68
CA THR A 215 -11.54 -2.06 4.39
C THR A 215 -11.45 -0.64 3.83
N SER A 216 -10.47 -0.38 2.97
CA SER A 216 -10.47 0.85 2.16
C SER A 216 -11.70 0.92 1.26
N ASP A 217 -11.83 1.99 0.47
CA ASP A 217 -12.96 2.14 -0.44
C ASP A 217 -13.05 0.97 -1.45
N ILE A 218 -14.23 0.36 -1.57
CA ILE A 218 -14.48 -0.83 -2.40
C ILE A 218 -14.37 -0.51 -3.89
N CYS A 219 -14.73 0.70 -4.29
CA CYS A 219 -14.68 1.16 -5.67
C CYS A 219 -13.25 1.45 -6.13
N GLU A 220 -12.37 1.87 -5.22
CA GLU A 220 -11.03 2.37 -5.55
C GLU A 220 -9.90 1.39 -5.18
N ALA A 221 -10.01 0.68 -4.05
CA ALA A 221 -8.88 -0.02 -3.45
C ALA A 221 -8.83 -1.50 -3.80
N ASN A 222 -7.63 -1.99 -4.12
CA ASN A 222 -7.40 -3.42 -4.34
C ASN A 222 -7.59 -4.25 -3.05
N SER A 223 -7.23 -3.71 -1.88
CA SER A 223 -7.38 -4.40 -0.60
C SER A 223 -8.84 -4.72 -0.31
N ALA A 224 -9.72 -3.77 -0.58
CA ALA A 224 -11.16 -3.91 -0.43
C ALA A 224 -11.76 -4.90 -1.42
N GLY A 225 -11.43 -4.77 -2.72
CA GLY A 225 -11.90 -5.71 -3.74
C GLY A 225 -11.41 -7.15 -3.52
N THR A 226 -10.18 -7.33 -3.04
CA THR A 226 -9.64 -8.66 -2.72
C THR A 226 -10.29 -9.24 -1.48
N TYR A 227 -10.52 -8.43 -0.44
CA TYR A 227 -11.22 -8.89 0.76
C TYR A 227 -12.68 -9.25 0.47
N LEU A 228 -13.37 -8.47 -0.37
CA LEU A 228 -14.69 -8.81 -0.89
C LEU A 228 -14.67 -10.18 -1.56
N GLY A 229 -13.70 -10.44 -2.45
CA GLY A 229 -13.58 -11.74 -3.10
C GLY A 229 -13.28 -12.90 -2.14
N LEU A 230 -12.51 -12.66 -1.08
CA LEU A 230 -12.28 -13.63 -0.01
C LEU A 230 -13.58 -13.93 0.77
N VAL A 231 -14.33 -12.90 1.15
CA VAL A 231 -15.63 -13.06 1.83
C VAL A 231 -16.61 -13.80 0.93
N ALA A 232 -16.69 -13.44 -0.35
CA ALA A 232 -17.50 -14.13 -1.35
C ALA A 232 -17.13 -15.62 -1.44
N PHE A 233 -15.85 -15.93 -1.62
CA PHE A 233 -15.34 -17.30 -1.72
C PHE A 233 -15.74 -18.13 -0.50
N VAL A 234 -15.55 -17.58 0.71
CA VAL A 234 -15.93 -18.27 1.94
C VAL A 234 -17.45 -18.47 1.97
N GLU A 235 -18.24 -17.40 1.78
CA GLU A 235 -19.72 -17.39 1.76
C GLU A 235 -20.36 -18.29 0.71
N HIS A 236 -19.61 -18.63 -0.34
CA HIS A 236 -19.97 -19.56 -1.39
C HIS A 236 -19.32 -20.95 -1.19
N GLY A 237 -19.11 -21.37 0.05
CA GLY A 237 -18.69 -22.74 0.35
C GLY A 237 -17.24 -23.06 0.01
N ASN A 238 -16.36 -22.05 -0.02
CA ASN A 238 -14.98 -22.12 -0.50
C ASN A 238 -14.87 -22.39 -2.01
N ASP A 239 -15.72 -21.72 -2.80
CA ASP A 239 -15.64 -21.74 -4.25
C ASP A 239 -15.94 -20.34 -4.84
N ALA A 240 -15.44 -20.08 -6.04
CA ALA A 240 -15.74 -18.84 -6.75
C ALA A 240 -17.09 -18.95 -7.50
N PRO A 241 -17.88 -17.87 -7.61
CA PRO A 241 -19.10 -17.89 -8.40
C PRO A 241 -18.78 -18.10 -9.88
N ASP A 242 -19.63 -18.86 -10.57
CA ASP A 242 -19.40 -19.27 -11.96
C ASP A 242 -20.22 -18.48 -13.00
N SER A 243 -21.22 -17.73 -12.52
CA SER A 243 -22.16 -16.99 -13.36
C SER A 243 -22.46 -15.61 -12.80
N GLU A 244 -22.93 -14.71 -13.68
CA GLU A 244 -23.27 -13.34 -13.29
C GLU A 244 -24.40 -13.31 -12.25
N ALA A 245 -25.48 -14.07 -12.47
CA ALA A 245 -26.62 -14.12 -11.56
C ALA A 245 -26.22 -14.55 -10.14
N GLU A 246 -25.34 -15.53 -10.04
CA GLU A 246 -24.82 -16.03 -8.77
C GLU A 246 -23.90 -14.99 -8.10
N ALA A 247 -22.99 -14.39 -8.86
CA ALA A 247 -22.11 -13.32 -8.38
C ALA A 247 -22.92 -12.13 -7.84
N GLU A 248 -24.00 -11.73 -8.53
CA GLU A 248 -24.87 -10.65 -8.05
C GLU A 248 -25.61 -11.02 -6.75
N GLN A 249 -26.16 -12.23 -6.67
CA GLN A 249 -26.86 -12.70 -5.48
C GLN A 249 -25.91 -12.73 -4.28
N LEU A 250 -24.70 -13.25 -4.49
CA LEU A 250 -23.66 -13.31 -3.48
C LEU A 250 -23.21 -11.90 -3.06
N ALA A 251 -23.01 -10.98 -4.02
CA ALA A 251 -22.66 -9.59 -3.74
C ALA A 251 -23.70 -8.91 -2.83
N ARG A 252 -25.00 -9.04 -3.16
CA ARG A 252 -26.09 -8.51 -2.33
C ARG A 252 -26.09 -9.12 -0.93
N LYS A 253 -25.82 -10.43 -0.81
CA LYS A 253 -25.75 -11.15 0.47
C LYS A 253 -24.58 -10.70 1.36
N ILE A 254 -23.42 -10.39 0.78
CA ILE A 254 -22.22 -10.04 1.56
C ILE A 254 -22.06 -8.54 1.79
N LYS A 255 -22.80 -7.69 1.07
CA LYS A 255 -22.72 -6.24 1.15
C LYS A 255 -22.72 -5.70 2.59
N PRO A 256 -23.65 -6.09 3.50
CA PRO A 256 -23.66 -5.58 4.87
C PRO A 256 -22.35 -5.81 5.63
N LEU A 257 -21.69 -6.95 5.41
CA LEU A 257 -20.41 -7.31 6.06
C LEU A 257 -19.24 -6.41 5.62
N LEU A 258 -19.39 -5.72 4.50
CA LEU A 258 -18.35 -4.95 3.85
C LEU A 258 -18.61 -3.45 3.90
N VAL A 259 -19.82 -2.99 4.22
CA VAL A 259 -20.17 -1.55 4.22
C VAL A 259 -20.59 -1.01 5.58
N GLU A 260 -21.02 -1.87 6.52
CA GLU A 260 -21.40 -1.43 7.89
C GLU A 260 -20.21 -0.95 8.75
N GLN A 261 -18.99 -1.07 8.23
CA GLN A 261 -17.74 -0.61 8.84
C GLN A 261 -17.60 0.92 8.97
N GLY A 262 -18.56 1.70 8.47
CA GLY A 262 -18.52 3.17 8.40
C GLY A 262 -17.81 3.69 7.14
N LEU A 263 -17.57 5.00 7.08
CA LEU A 263 -16.94 5.65 5.92
C LEU A 263 -15.54 5.03 5.67
N PRO A 264 -15.26 4.55 4.45
CA PRO A 264 -13.96 3.98 4.15
C PRO A 264 -12.86 5.06 4.18
N SER A 265 -11.72 4.73 4.77
CA SER A 265 -10.50 5.53 4.64
C SER A 265 -9.60 4.98 3.54
N SER A 266 -8.95 5.86 2.79
CA SER A 266 -8.00 5.49 1.72
C SER A 266 -6.73 4.82 2.29
N GLU A 267 -6.36 5.09 3.54
CA GLU A 267 -5.11 4.67 4.17
C GLU A 267 -5.35 3.87 5.46
N ARG A 268 -5.86 2.63 5.32
CA ARG A 268 -6.18 1.74 6.45
C ARG A 268 -4.96 1.38 7.30
N ALA A 269 -3.79 1.22 6.69
CA ALA A 269 -2.56 0.94 7.41
C ALA A 269 -2.17 2.09 8.34
N ASP A 270 -2.33 3.34 7.93
CA ASP A 270 -1.97 4.49 8.76
C ASP A 270 -2.91 4.62 9.96
N THR A 271 -4.22 4.36 9.78
CA THR A 271 -5.15 4.28 10.91
C THR A 271 -4.75 3.19 11.89
N TYR A 272 -4.41 1.99 11.40
CA TYR A 272 -3.96 0.87 12.22
C TYR A 272 -2.62 1.14 12.95
N LEU A 273 -1.68 1.83 12.30
CA LEU A 273 -0.38 2.14 12.89
C LEU A 273 -0.42 3.36 13.81
N SER A 274 -1.51 4.14 13.79
CA SER A 274 -1.70 5.29 14.68
C SER A 274 -1.88 4.86 16.15
N PRO A 275 -1.55 5.74 17.13
CA PRO A 275 -1.77 5.47 18.55
C PRO A 275 -3.22 5.12 18.91
N ASP A 276 -4.19 5.77 18.25
CA ASP A 276 -5.62 5.60 18.53
C ASP A 276 -6.27 4.47 17.73
N GLY A 277 -5.50 3.79 16.86
CA GLY A 277 -6.02 2.81 15.94
C GLY A 277 -6.76 1.65 16.62
N GLN A 278 -6.43 1.30 17.87
CA GLN A 278 -7.09 0.23 18.62
C GLN A 278 -8.57 0.51 18.90
N GLY A 279 -8.91 1.78 19.12
CA GLY A 279 -10.29 2.21 19.33
C GLY A 279 -11.04 2.47 18.02
N ILE A 280 -10.34 3.01 17.02
CA ILE A 280 -10.94 3.44 15.74
C ILE A 280 -11.15 2.27 14.78
N ALA A 281 -10.16 1.39 14.70
CA ALA A 281 -10.10 0.31 13.71
C ALA A 281 -9.61 -1.01 14.32
N PRO A 282 -10.45 -1.70 15.12
CA PRO A 282 -10.09 -2.95 15.81
C PRO A 282 -9.49 -4.01 14.89
N ILE A 283 -10.03 -4.11 13.67
CA ILE A 283 -9.50 -4.96 12.59
C ILE A 283 -9.43 -4.14 11.31
N SER A 284 -8.25 -4.06 10.72
CA SER A 284 -7.99 -3.38 9.45
C SER A 284 -7.46 -4.35 8.40
N VAL A 285 -8.04 -4.31 7.20
CA VAL A 285 -7.52 -5.05 6.06
C VAL A 285 -6.37 -4.26 5.44
N ILE A 286 -5.15 -4.79 5.55
CA ILE A 286 -3.92 -4.13 5.09
C ILE A 286 -3.02 -5.09 4.31
N TYR A 287 -1.89 -4.59 3.82
CA TYR A 287 -0.85 -5.43 3.23
C TYR A 287 0.21 -5.81 4.27
N GLU A 288 0.66 -7.07 4.26
CA GLU A 288 1.65 -7.60 5.21
C GLU A 288 2.91 -6.74 5.32
N HIS A 289 3.44 -6.25 4.19
CA HIS A 289 4.66 -5.43 4.18
C HIS A 289 4.53 -4.15 5.03
N GLN A 290 3.33 -3.58 5.17
CA GLN A 290 3.12 -2.35 5.94
C GLN A 290 3.31 -2.61 7.44
N PHE A 291 2.84 -3.76 7.92
CA PHE A 291 3.10 -4.23 9.28
C PHE A 291 4.59 -4.56 9.48
N LEU A 292 5.20 -5.30 8.54
CA LEU A 292 6.60 -5.69 8.65
C LEU A 292 7.56 -4.49 8.63
N ALA A 293 7.31 -3.51 7.74
CA ALA A 293 8.04 -2.25 7.70
C ALA A 293 7.93 -1.50 9.03
N HIS A 294 6.75 -1.49 9.65
CA HIS A 294 6.56 -0.94 10.99
C HIS A 294 7.37 -1.69 12.04
N GLN A 295 7.30 -3.02 12.10
CA GLN A 295 8.07 -3.82 13.06
C GLN A 295 9.59 -3.58 12.90
N LEU A 296 10.08 -3.56 11.67
CA LEU A 296 11.51 -3.32 11.37
C LEU A 296 11.95 -1.93 11.84
N ARG A 297 11.18 -0.90 11.50
CA ARG A 297 11.44 0.48 11.94
C ARG A 297 11.35 0.62 13.46
N HIS A 298 10.32 0.04 14.08
CA HIS A 298 10.13 0.07 15.53
C HIS A 298 11.29 -0.63 16.25
N LYS A 299 11.69 -1.81 15.79
CA LYS A 299 12.84 -2.56 16.30
C LYS A 299 14.15 -1.77 16.19
N ALA A 300 14.40 -1.13 15.05
CA ALA A 300 15.58 -0.30 14.86
C ALA A 300 15.60 0.93 15.79
N GLN A 301 14.44 1.51 16.09
CA GLN A 301 14.33 2.73 16.91
C GLN A 301 14.26 2.46 18.42
N LYS A 302 13.65 1.35 18.83
CA LYS A 302 13.34 1.03 20.25
C LYS A 302 14.11 -0.16 20.80
N GLY A 303 14.71 -0.99 19.95
CA GLY A 303 15.43 -2.20 20.36
C GLY A 303 14.51 -3.41 20.62
N GLU A 304 13.19 -3.24 20.60
CA GLU A 304 12.17 -4.27 20.80
C GLU A 304 11.11 -4.26 19.70
N THR A 305 10.30 -5.31 19.60
CA THR A 305 9.16 -5.37 18.67
C THR A 305 7.97 -4.63 19.26
N ASP A 306 7.10 -4.10 18.39
CA ASP A 306 5.77 -3.69 18.84
C ASP A 306 4.94 -4.96 19.02
N ASP A 307 4.71 -5.33 20.28
CA ASP A 307 3.99 -6.54 20.64
C ASP A 307 2.48 -6.29 20.77
N GLU A 308 1.99 -5.05 20.74
CA GLU A 308 0.55 -4.76 20.81
C GLU A 308 -0.12 -5.02 19.46
N ARG A 309 0.59 -4.76 18.36
CA ARG A 309 0.11 -4.95 16.99
C ARG A 309 0.41 -6.36 16.49
N VAL A 310 -0.63 -7.06 16.01
CA VAL A 310 -0.53 -8.45 15.55
C VAL A 310 -1.29 -8.66 14.24
N LEU A 311 -0.96 -9.74 13.51
CA LEU A 311 -1.65 -10.10 12.26
C LEU A 311 -2.47 -11.38 12.39
N LEU A 312 -3.66 -11.33 11.80
CA LEU A 312 -4.53 -12.46 11.54
C LEU A 312 -4.40 -12.84 10.05
N TYR A 313 -3.85 -14.02 9.79
CA TYR A 313 -3.81 -14.62 8.46
C TYR A 313 -5.08 -15.42 8.23
N PRO A 314 -5.90 -15.08 7.22
CA PRO A 314 -7.03 -15.92 6.80
C PRO A 314 -6.61 -17.38 6.59
N SER A 315 -7.46 -18.31 7.04
CA SER A 315 -7.30 -19.76 6.78
C SER A 315 -7.34 -20.07 5.28
N THR A 316 -8.14 -19.32 4.52
CA THR A 316 -8.15 -19.30 3.06
C THR A 316 -7.41 -18.06 2.57
N ARG A 317 -6.21 -18.24 1.99
CA ARG A 317 -5.35 -17.10 1.63
C ARG A 317 -5.56 -16.66 0.19
N PHE A 318 -5.46 -15.35 -0.05
CA PHE A 318 -5.26 -14.80 -1.38
C PHE A 318 -3.85 -14.20 -1.47
N VAL A 319 -3.08 -14.61 -2.48
CA VAL A 319 -1.77 -14.02 -2.75
C VAL A 319 -1.96 -12.85 -3.70
N THR A 320 -1.79 -11.64 -3.20
CA THR A 320 -1.74 -10.45 -4.04
C THR A 320 -0.37 -10.32 -4.69
N GLU A 321 -0.31 -10.55 -5.99
CA GLU A 321 0.83 -10.24 -6.84
C GLU A 321 0.61 -8.88 -7.51
N PRO A 322 1.12 -7.77 -6.93
CA PRO A 322 1.06 -6.49 -7.59
C PRO A 322 1.89 -6.54 -8.88
N GLN A 323 1.35 -6.00 -9.97
CA GLN A 323 1.98 -6.00 -11.27
C GLN A 323 2.27 -4.56 -11.68
N LEU A 324 3.54 -4.26 -11.91
CA LEU A 324 3.98 -3.02 -12.52
C LEU A 324 3.77 -3.14 -14.04
N VAL A 325 2.95 -2.26 -14.59
CA VAL A 325 2.60 -2.23 -16.00
C VAL A 325 3.47 -1.16 -16.68
N ALA A 326 4.40 -1.59 -17.52
CA ALA A 326 5.23 -0.70 -18.31
C ALA A 326 4.51 -0.28 -19.60
N LEU A 327 4.22 1.02 -19.72
CA LEU A 327 3.51 1.62 -20.85
C LEU A 327 4.45 2.07 -21.97
N THR A 328 5.71 2.36 -21.63
CA THR A 328 6.77 2.86 -22.53
C THR A 328 8.05 2.04 -22.39
N GLY A 329 9.03 2.28 -23.28
CA GLY A 329 10.36 1.65 -23.18
C GLY A 329 11.11 2.07 -21.92
N ASP A 330 10.96 3.32 -21.49
CA ASP A 330 11.57 3.80 -20.24
C ASP A 330 10.92 3.18 -19.01
N GLY A 331 9.59 3.01 -19.04
CA GLY A 331 8.88 2.23 -18.04
C GLY A 331 9.30 0.76 -18.00
N ALA A 332 9.64 0.16 -19.14
CA ALA A 332 10.17 -1.20 -19.19
C ALA A 332 11.54 -1.30 -18.52
N ARG A 333 12.44 -0.33 -18.76
CA ARG A 333 13.75 -0.27 -18.07
C ARG A 333 13.59 -0.10 -16.57
N LEU A 334 12.62 0.71 -16.11
CA LEU A 334 12.33 0.82 -14.67
C LEU A 334 11.81 -0.51 -14.11
N GLY A 335 10.90 -1.17 -14.82
CA GLY A 335 10.33 -2.46 -14.39
C GLY A 335 11.39 -3.56 -14.26
N GLU A 336 12.31 -3.65 -15.21
CA GLU A 336 13.47 -4.55 -15.18
C GLU A 336 14.39 -4.21 -14.01
N LEU A 337 14.79 -2.93 -13.88
CA LEU A 337 15.66 -2.47 -12.81
C LEU A 337 15.11 -2.81 -11.42
N VAL A 338 13.85 -2.50 -11.15
CA VAL A 338 13.23 -2.76 -9.84
C VAL A 338 13.06 -4.25 -9.59
N SER A 339 12.98 -5.09 -10.63
CA SER A 339 12.83 -6.54 -10.50
C SER A 339 14.16 -7.27 -10.33
N GLU A 340 15.26 -6.75 -10.87
CA GLU A 340 16.52 -7.48 -11.01
C GLU A 340 17.69 -6.90 -10.20
N ASP A 341 17.65 -5.61 -9.86
CA ASP A 341 18.75 -4.98 -9.13
C ASP A 341 18.83 -5.48 -7.68
N PRO A 342 19.96 -6.05 -7.24
CA PRO A 342 20.09 -6.62 -5.91
C PRO A 342 19.96 -5.59 -4.78
N GLU A 343 20.40 -4.33 -4.97
CA GLU A 343 20.29 -3.29 -3.94
C GLU A 343 18.82 -2.89 -3.75
N LEU A 344 18.05 -2.74 -4.84
CA LEU A 344 16.62 -2.46 -4.80
C LEU A 344 15.81 -3.63 -4.23
N GLN A 345 16.13 -4.88 -4.60
CA GLN A 345 15.47 -6.07 -4.06
C GLN A 345 15.76 -6.24 -2.56
N HIS A 346 17.01 -6.01 -2.14
CA HIS A 346 17.36 -5.98 -0.72
C HIS A 346 16.59 -4.89 0.02
N ARG A 347 16.50 -3.67 -0.54
CA ARG A 347 15.74 -2.59 0.10
C ARG A 347 14.25 -2.90 0.19
N ALA A 348 13.67 -3.56 -0.81
CA ALA A 348 12.28 -4.03 -0.75
C ALA A 348 12.06 -4.97 0.45
N MET A 349 12.99 -5.89 0.69
CA MET A 349 12.95 -6.77 1.87
C MET A 349 13.05 -5.99 3.19
N GLU A 350 13.89 -4.96 3.28
CA GLU A 350 13.95 -4.06 4.46
C GLU A 350 12.65 -3.27 4.68
N LEU A 351 11.83 -3.13 3.64
CA LEU A 351 10.49 -2.54 3.68
C LEU A 351 9.39 -3.60 3.84
N GLY A 352 9.76 -4.84 4.20
CA GLY A 352 8.82 -5.92 4.49
C GLY A 352 8.20 -6.59 3.26
N PHE A 353 8.66 -6.26 2.05
CA PHE A 353 8.22 -6.93 0.84
C PHE A 353 8.87 -8.31 0.68
N ARG A 354 8.14 -9.24 0.06
CA ARG A 354 8.69 -10.52 -0.40
C ARG A 354 9.23 -10.31 -1.82
N ALA A 355 10.51 -9.97 -1.93
CA ALA A 355 11.26 -9.79 -3.18
C ALA A 355 11.19 -11.05 -4.05
N ARG A 356 10.74 -10.98 -5.31
CA ARG A 356 10.67 -12.18 -6.16
C ARG A 356 12.04 -12.43 -6.80
N GLY A 357 12.92 -13.17 -6.10
CA GLY A 357 14.13 -13.71 -6.71
C GLY A 357 13.82 -14.59 -7.93
N ALA A 358 14.85 -14.90 -8.74
CA ALA A 358 14.74 -15.72 -9.95
C ALA A 358 14.10 -17.12 -9.74
N SER A 359 13.93 -17.56 -8.49
CA SER A 359 13.09 -18.70 -8.09
C SER A 359 12.12 -18.30 -6.98
N THR A 360 10.84 -18.65 -7.12
CA THR A 360 9.74 -18.34 -6.19
C THR A 360 9.87 -19.00 -4.81
N ALA A 361 10.74 -20.00 -4.65
CA ALA A 361 11.04 -20.62 -3.36
C ALA A 361 12.05 -19.80 -2.54
N THR A 362 13.00 -19.11 -3.19
CA THR A 362 14.12 -18.43 -2.53
C THR A 362 13.72 -17.11 -1.83
N SER A 363 12.68 -16.45 -2.34
CA SER A 363 12.22 -15.13 -1.87
C SER A 363 11.67 -15.11 -0.45
N SER A 364 10.87 -16.13 -0.10
CA SER A 364 10.29 -16.25 1.24
C SER A 364 11.34 -16.67 2.27
N ASP A 365 12.38 -17.39 1.85
CA ASP A 365 13.50 -17.80 2.69
C ASP A 365 14.42 -16.62 3.04
N GLU A 366 14.62 -15.68 2.12
CA GLU A 366 15.43 -14.47 2.35
C GLU A 366 14.77 -13.54 3.37
N LEU A 367 13.48 -13.21 3.20
CA LEU A 367 12.75 -12.41 4.19
C LEU A 367 12.71 -13.11 5.54
N THR A 368 12.46 -14.43 5.55
CA THR A 368 12.48 -15.25 6.78
C THR A 368 13.82 -15.14 7.51
N ARG A 369 14.94 -15.29 6.78
CA ARG A 369 16.28 -15.16 7.34
C ARG A 369 16.52 -13.76 7.88
N PHE A 370 16.17 -12.74 7.11
CA PHE A 370 16.35 -11.33 7.46
C PHE A 370 15.60 -10.93 8.74
N LEU A 371 14.36 -11.39 8.90
CA LEU A 371 13.55 -11.19 10.11
C LEU A 371 14.13 -11.96 11.30
N THR A 372 14.53 -13.21 11.08
CA THR A 372 15.14 -14.07 12.13
C THR A 372 16.41 -13.45 12.70
N GLU A 373 17.32 -12.97 11.84
CA GLU A 373 18.56 -12.30 12.25
C GLU A 373 18.30 -11.05 13.10
N ARG A 374 17.17 -10.37 12.85
CA ARG A 374 16.73 -9.18 13.61
C ARG A 374 15.86 -9.52 14.82
N LYS A 375 15.66 -10.80 15.11
CA LYS A 375 14.79 -11.30 16.18
C LYS A 375 13.37 -10.74 16.09
N ILE A 376 12.86 -10.63 14.86
CA ILE A 376 11.45 -10.36 14.59
C ILE A 376 10.80 -11.71 14.27
N PRO A 377 9.68 -12.06 14.93
CA PRO A 377 8.94 -13.28 14.60
C PRO A 377 8.71 -13.39 13.09
N VAL A 378 8.81 -14.60 12.56
CA VAL A 378 8.59 -14.85 11.13
C VAL A 378 7.14 -15.31 10.92
N PRO A 379 6.41 -14.76 9.95
CA PRO A 379 5.09 -15.26 9.62
C PRO A 379 5.18 -16.67 9.03
N THR A 380 4.91 -17.69 9.86
CA THR A 380 4.78 -19.07 9.39
C THR A 380 3.44 -19.22 8.70
N THR A 381 3.41 -19.14 7.38
CA THR A 381 2.21 -19.48 6.61
C THR A 381 2.01 -21.00 6.71
N SER A 382 0.92 -21.44 7.36
CA SER A 382 0.58 -22.86 7.47
C SER A 382 0.67 -23.57 6.11
N SER A 383 1.09 -24.84 6.14
CA SER A 383 1.26 -25.75 5.00
C SER A 383 -0.02 -26.17 4.29
N ASP A 384 -1.19 -25.63 4.69
CA ASP A 384 -2.44 -25.90 3.98
C ASP A 384 -2.49 -25.03 2.72
N ASP A 385 -2.39 -25.69 1.58
CA ASP A 385 -2.33 -25.09 0.23
C ASP A 385 -3.67 -24.51 -0.26
N THR A 386 -4.71 -24.45 0.59
CA THR A 386 -6.01 -23.89 0.20
C THR A 386 -5.90 -22.38 -0.04
N ARG A 387 -5.74 -22.03 -1.31
CA ARG A 387 -5.77 -20.65 -1.79
C ARG A 387 -7.19 -20.30 -2.20
N ALA A 388 -7.70 -19.17 -1.69
CA ALA A 388 -8.93 -18.59 -2.21
C ALA A 388 -8.69 -18.23 -3.68
N VAL A 389 -9.64 -18.57 -4.54
CA VAL A 389 -9.65 -18.16 -5.94
C VAL A 389 -10.62 -16.98 -6.05
N LEU A 390 -10.14 -15.85 -6.57
CA LEU A 390 -11.05 -14.73 -6.83
C LEU A 390 -12.03 -15.11 -7.96
N PRO A 391 -13.26 -14.57 -7.93
CA PRO A 391 -14.14 -14.62 -9.07
C PRO A 391 -13.41 -14.19 -10.35
N SER A 392 -13.85 -14.72 -11.50
CA SER A 392 -13.33 -14.23 -12.78
C SER A 392 -13.46 -12.70 -12.87
N LEU A 393 -12.52 -12.05 -13.55
CA LEU A 393 -12.43 -10.59 -13.53
C LEU A 393 -13.77 -9.87 -13.85
N PRO A 394 -14.58 -10.27 -14.85
CA PRO A 394 -15.89 -9.66 -15.07
C PRO A 394 -16.86 -9.83 -13.89
N LEU A 395 -16.88 -11.00 -13.25
CA LEU A 395 -17.73 -11.27 -12.09
C LEU A 395 -17.25 -10.46 -10.88
N LEU A 396 -15.95 -10.39 -10.65
CA LEU A 396 -15.39 -9.57 -9.56
C LEU A 396 -15.73 -8.09 -9.73
N GLU A 397 -15.62 -7.54 -10.95
CA GLU A 397 -16.03 -6.15 -11.23
C GLU A 397 -17.51 -5.93 -10.92
N LYS A 398 -18.39 -6.84 -11.37
CA LYS A 398 -19.83 -6.77 -11.11
C LYS A 398 -20.16 -6.81 -9.62
N MET A 399 -19.48 -7.68 -8.86
CA MET A 399 -19.67 -7.75 -7.41
C MET A 399 -19.21 -6.46 -6.72
N ILE A 400 -18.09 -5.87 -7.16
CA ILE A 400 -17.60 -4.59 -6.62
C ILE A 400 -18.59 -3.46 -6.89
N GLU A 401 -19.14 -3.37 -8.10
CA GLU A 401 -20.17 -2.38 -8.46
C GLU A 401 -21.38 -2.47 -7.52
N ILE A 402 -21.88 -3.69 -7.28
CA ILE A 402 -23.06 -3.93 -6.41
C ILE A 402 -22.76 -3.64 -4.93
N VAL A 403 -21.62 -4.10 -4.42
CA VAL A 403 -21.29 -3.93 -3.01
C VAL A 403 -20.94 -2.48 -2.69
N GLY A 404 -20.12 -1.84 -3.52
CA GLY A 404 -19.62 -0.49 -3.30
C GLY A 404 -20.56 0.62 -3.78
N ASP A 405 -21.65 0.29 -4.47
CA ASP A 405 -22.49 1.26 -5.19
C ASP A 405 -21.65 2.13 -6.15
N CYS A 406 -20.67 1.49 -6.81
CA CYS A 406 -19.71 2.18 -7.65
C CYS A 406 -20.35 2.60 -8.98
N PRO A 407 -19.99 3.76 -9.53
CA PRO A 407 -20.44 4.12 -10.88
C PRO A 407 -19.94 3.09 -11.90
N ASP A 408 -20.84 2.70 -12.81
CA ASP A 408 -20.55 1.79 -13.92
C ASP A 408 -19.35 2.31 -14.72
N ARG A 409 -18.50 1.39 -15.18
CA ARG A 409 -17.26 1.73 -15.92
C ARG A 409 -17.52 2.52 -17.21
N THR A 410 -18.74 2.49 -17.75
CA THR A 410 -19.15 3.24 -18.94
C THR A 410 -19.58 4.68 -18.65
N GLY A 411 -19.67 5.09 -17.38
CA GLY A 411 -20.03 6.46 -17.01
C GLY A 411 -21.45 6.86 -17.40
N SER A 412 -22.38 5.91 -17.54
CA SER A 412 -23.80 6.27 -17.57
C SER A 412 -24.30 6.49 -16.13
N PRO A 413 -24.96 7.63 -15.86
CA PRO A 413 -25.50 7.95 -14.54
C PRO A 413 -26.62 7.02 -14.09
#